data_AF-A0A1M5LP05-F1
#
_entry.id   AF-A0A1M5LP05-F1
#
_cell.length_a   1.000
_cell.length_b   1.000
_cell.length_c   1.000
_cell.angle_alpha   90.00
_cell.angle_beta   90.00
_cell.angle_gamma   90.00
#
_symmetry.space_group_name_H-M   'P 1'
#
loop_
_entity.id
_entity.type
_entity.pdbx_description
1 polymer ?
#
loop_
_entity_poly.entity_id
_entity_poly.type
_entity_poly.pdbx_seq_one_letter_code
_entity_poly.pdbx_strand_id
1 'polypeptide(L)'
;MIASKCKASLLALTIAGLLGGCSLEGDDGQDGATGAQGPQGEAGADGTDGQNALQGIRLSVIGRASLDAEGAAEIVQYDVDTNTIYVTNSDANTVEMVSTADLTAESMSNPITDFNLTTGTSITLADEIDGVALDGLTSIALSGDLLAVAVPADDKSDNGFILFYTGVSGSAPVFLKAVEVGNLPDMVTFTPDGSKVLVANEGEPSGDYTIDPEGSVAVITVTDGVPADTATLIDFTEFNSQKAGLMAMGMHFPNPEGRTINGVTITTSVAQDLEPEYITANNDTAFVTLQENNGVAVIDLTSLEVNVLGLGFKDWSALNIDAQEDGEVSFGKYAGLYGVYMPDTIAMYTWKEAPFLLTANEGDAREYFIGDDLTEAECTAAGGQDFDDGECLAFTEEVKVKDLTAAPGSLLEALQANGETDDLRVTNALGDMDGDGQYEAAYSYGARSFTIWDQNGLVVFDSGDDFERITASIYGAQFNNGDDENEGDSRSENKGPEPEALTVGTVGERSYAFIGLERMGGIFIYDITNPYDAFFVDYINNRDVTEGLAVGDAIGDLAPESLLFVSADDSVTGEPMLIVGNEVSGTVAVYGITQQ
;
A
#
# COMPACT_ATOMS: atom_id res chain seq x y z
N MET A 1 52.50 -23.31 30.21
CA MET A 1 52.96 -22.95 31.57
C MET A 1 51.73 -22.84 32.45
N ILE A 2 51.72 -23.54 33.59
CA ILE A 2 50.72 -23.50 34.71
C ILE A 2 49.33 -24.06 34.30
N ALA A 3 48.90 -25.29 34.60
CA ALA A 3 48.85 -26.13 35.81
C ALA A 3 47.75 -25.78 36.85
N SER A 4 46.70 -26.60 36.84
CA SER A 4 46.01 -27.25 37.98
C SER A 4 45.01 -26.47 38.86
N LYS A 5 43.77 -27.01 38.93
CA LYS A 5 43.01 -27.44 40.14
C LYS A 5 41.76 -28.21 39.65
N CYS A 6 41.68 -29.56 39.74
CA CYS A 6 41.09 -30.36 40.83
C CYS A 6 39.70 -29.86 41.30
N LYS A 7 38.62 -30.65 41.47
CA LYS A 7 38.39 -32.10 41.52
C LYS A 7 36.86 -32.38 41.66
N ALA A 8 36.39 -33.48 41.06
CA ALA A 8 35.38 -34.45 41.55
C ALA A 8 33.92 -33.98 41.76
N SER A 9 32.84 -34.72 41.43
CA SER A 9 32.66 -36.18 41.34
C SER A 9 31.50 -36.56 40.40
N LEU A 10 31.69 -37.68 39.70
CA LEU A 10 30.72 -38.47 38.92
C LEU A 10 30.20 -39.65 39.78
N LEU A 11 29.10 -40.30 39.34
CA LEU A 11 28.51 -41.61 39.77
C LEU A 11 27.52 -41.55 40.97
N ALA A 12 26.34 -42.19 41.00
CA ALA A 12 25.73 -43.31 40.25
C ALA A 12 24.18 -43.21 40.33
N LEU A 13 23.40 -43.40 39.26
CA LEU A 13 22.82 -44.63 38.67
C LEU A 13 21.90 -45.50 39.57
N THR A 14 20.60 -45.52 39.19
CA THR A 14 19.57 -46.59 39.26
C THR A 14 19.22 -47.31 40.57
N ILE A 15 17.91 -47.37 40.89
CA ILE A 15 17.13 -48.60 41.15
C ILE A 15 15.63 -48.23 41.19
N ALA A 16 14.86 -48.82 40.28
CA ALA A 16 13.41 -48.96 40.37
C ALA A 16 13.10 -50.46 40.48
N GLY A 17 12.17 -50.84 41.36
CA GLY A 17 11.58 -52.18 41.31
C GLY A 17 11.18 -52.79 42.66
N LEU A 18 9.86 -52.74 42.90
CA LEU A 18 9.02 -53.79 43.51
C LEU A 18 9.13 -54.06 45.02
N LEU A 19 7.99 -53.93 45.71
CA LEU A 19 7.48 -54.89 46.69
C LEU A 19 6.00 -54.61 46.96
N GLY A 20 5.15 -55.55 46.54
CA GLY A 20 3.74 -55.62 46.93
C GLY A 20 3.52 -56.56 48.11
N GLY A 21 2.50 -56.27 48.90
CA GLY A 21 1.69 -57.23 49.64
C GLY A 21 2.16 -57.66 51.03
N CYS A 22 1.51 -57.11 52.07
CA CYS A 22 0.82 -57.90 53.11
C CYS A 22 -0.03 -56.96 54.01
N SER A 23 -1.32 -57.26 54.03
CA SER A 23 -2.39 -56.71 54.87
C SER A 23 -2.31 -57.21 56.31
N LEU A 24 -2.55 -56.32 57.29
CA LEU A 24 -3.02 -56.67 58.63
C LEU A 24 -4.07 -55.63 59.05
N GLU A 25 -5.31 -56.08 59.12
CA GLU A 25 -6.50 -55.36 59.56
C GLU A 25 -6.42 -54.97 61.05
N GLY A 26 -6.74 -53.71 61.33
CA GLY A 26 -7.40 -53.30 62.57
C GLY A 26 -8.80 -52.81 62.19
N ASP A 27 -9.84 -53.40 62.80
CA ASP A 27 -11.24 -53.08 62.56
C ASP A 27 -11.59 -51.75 63.26
N ASP A 28 -11.66 -50.66 62.49
CA ASP A 28 -12.12 -49.37 62.98
C ASP A 28 -13.66 -49.41 63.02
N GLY A 29 -14.23 -49.31 64.22
CA GLY A 29 -15.67 -49.46 64.46
C GLY A 29 -16.54 -48.51 63.62
N GLN A 30 -17.77 -48.95 63.31
CA GLN A 30 -18.68 -48.18 62.46
C GLN A 30 -18.91 -46.74 62.94
N ASP A 31 -18.72 -45.79 62.03
CA ASP A 31 -19.04 -44.38 62.23
C ASP A 31 -20.53 -44.21 62.55
N GLY A 32 -20.82 -43.38 63.56
CA GLY A 32 -22.19 -42.99 63.89
C GLY A 32 -22.85 -42.21 62.76
N ALA A 33 -24.18 -42.28 62.66
CA ALA A 33 -24.93 -41.60 61.61
C ALA A 33 -24.60 -40.09 61.54
N THR A 34 -24.26 -39.61 60.34
CA THR A 34 -23.98 -38.20 60.05
C THR A 34 -25.14 -37.31 60.52
N GLY A 35 -24.83 -36.31 61.35
CA GLY A 35 -25.81 -35.32 61.80
C GLY A 35 -26.40 -34.52 60.63
N ALA A 36 -27.64 -34.06 60.77
CA ALA A 36 -28.32 -33.28 59.74
C ALA A 36 -27.53 -32.00 59.40
N GLN A 37 -27.30 -31.78 58.10
CA GLN A 37 -26.64 -30.58 57.59
C GLN A 37 -27.46 -29.33 57.95
N GLY A 38 -26.78 -28.31 58.46
CA GLY A 38 -27.42 -27.02 58.77
C GLY A 38 -27.98 -26.34 57.51
N PRO A 39 -28.96 -25.43 57.66
CA PRO A 39 -29.53 -24.71 56.52
C PRO A 39 -28.45 -23.90 55.78
N GLN A 40 -28.47 -23.99 54.46
CA GLN A 40 -27.60 -23.22 53.57
C GLN A 40 -27.89 -21.71 53.74
N GLY A 41 -26.83 -20.91 53.89
CA GLY A 41 -26.96 -19.45 53.94
C GLY A 41 -27.47 -18.89 52.61
N GLU A 42 -28.11 -17.71 52.65
CA GLU A 42 -28.59 -17.05 51.43
C GLU A 42 -27.41 -16.73 50.50
N ALA A 43 -27.59 -17.00 49.20
CA ALA A 43 -26.62 -16.62 48.18
C ALA A 43 -26.52 -15.09 48.12
N GLY A 44 -25.30 -14.57 48.04
CA GLY A 44 -25.10 -13.15 47.73
C GLY A 44 -25.67 -12.83 46.36
N ALA A 45 -26.07 -11.57 46.14
CA ALA A 45 -26.45 -11.12 44.80
C ALA A 45 -25.24 -11.21 43.87
N ASP A 46 -25.43 -11.75 42.67
CA ASP A 46 -24.43 -11.71 41.62
C ASP A 46 -24.07 -10.25 41.31
N GLY A 47 -22.78 -9.99 41.07
CA GLY A 47 -22.36 -8.70 40.52
C GLY A 47 -22.94 -8.50 39.13
N THR A 48 -23.07 -7.26 38.67
CA THR A 48 -23.34 -7.01 37.25
C THR A 48 -22.15 -7.48 36.42
N ASP A 49 -22.40 -8.25 35.36
CA ASP A 49 -21.38 -8.57 34.36
C ASP A 49 -20.74 -7.25 33.86
N GLY A 50 -19.41 -7.23 33.74
CA GLY A 50 -18.73 -6.11 33.08
C GLY A 50 -19.17 -6.05 31.62
N GLN A 51 -19.51 -4.87 31.11
CA GLN A 51 -19.65 -4.70 29.67
C GLN A 51 -18.23 -4.71 29.08
N ASN A 52 -17.95 -5.62 28.16
CA ASN A 52 -16.86 -5.40 27.22
C ASN A 52 -17.22 -4.11 26.49
N ALA A 53 -16.47 -3.03 26.72
CA ALA A 53 -16.56 -1.89 25.83
C ALA A 53 -16.17 -2.41 24.44
N LEU A 54 -17.09 -2.36 23.47
CA LEU A 54 -16.70 -2.44 22.08
C LEU A 54 -15.75 -1.27 21.87
N GLN A 55 -14.45 -1.54 21.79
CA GLN A 55 -13.45 -0.50 21.57
C GLN A 55 -13.17 -0.48 20.08
N GLY A 56 -13.83 0.41 19.35
CA GLY A 56 -13.64 0.54 17.91
C GLY A 56 -14.46 1.67 17.31
N ILE A 57 -14.38 1.77 16.00
CA ILE A 57 -15.15 2.70 15.19
C ILE A 57 -16.04 1.92 14.22
N ARG A 58 -17.05 2.58 13.67
CA ARG A 58 -17.87 2.08 12.58
C ARG A 58 -17.89 3.10 11.46
N LEU A 59 -17.69 2.62 10.24
CA LEU A 59 -17.85 3.41 9.02
C LEU A 59 -19.22 3.15 8.40
N SER A 60 -19.79 4.17 7.78
CA SER A 60 -21.01 4.05 6.99
C SER A 60 -20.99 5.09 5.89
N VAL A 61 -21.32 4.70 4.66
CA VAL A 61 -21.39 5.62 3.53
C VAL A 61 -22.51 6.63 3.80
N ILE A 62 -22.15 7.90 3.85
CA ILE A 62 -23.06 9.04 4.04
C ILE A 62 -23.17 9.89 2.77
N GLY A 63 -22.15 9.84 1.91
CA GLY A 63 -22.08 10.60 0.66
C GLY A 63 -21.48 9.77 -0.47
N ARG A 64 -21.98 9.94 -1.70
CA ARG A 64 -21.37 9.37 -2.90
C ARG A 64 -21.57 10.25 -4.13
N ALA A 65 -20.54 10.35 -4.97
CA ALA A 65 -20.55 11.02 -6.28
C ALA A 65 -20.03 10.07 -7.38
N SER A 66 -20.53 10.24 -8.61
CA SER A 66 -19.95 9.66 -9.83
C SER A 66 -19.38 10.77 -10.69
N LEU A 67 -18.19 10.55 -11.25
CA LEU A 67 -17.57 11.41 -12.25
C LEU A 67 -17.81 10.92 -13.68
N ASP A 68 -18.42 9.74 -13.84
CA ASP A 68 -18.74 9.11 -15.14
C ASP A 68 -17.52 9.01 -16.10
N ALA A 69 -16.33 8.78 -15.55
CA ALA A 69 -15.07 8.63 -16.27
C ALA A 69 -14.20 7.54 -15.62
N GLU A 70 -13.62 6.66 -16.43
CA GLU A 70 -12.58 5.71 -16.04
C GLU A 70 -11.27 6.51 -15.86
N GLY A 71 -10.44 6.22 -14.85
CA GLY A 71 -9.26 7.06 -14.55
C GLY A 71 -9.61 8.43 -13.91
N ALA A 72 -10.81 8.58 -13.35
CA ALA A 72 -11.15 9.73 -12.51
C ALA A 72 -11.30 9.29 -11.05
N ALA A 73 -11.11 10.22 -10.12
CA ALA A 73 -11.10 9.94 -8.68
C ALA A 73 -9.91 9.10 -8.17
N GLU A 74 -8.77 9.22 -8.85
CA GLU A 74 -7.48 8.73 -8.37
C GLU A 74 -7.07 9.47 -7.08
N ILE A 75 -6.96 10.81 -7.10
CA ILE A 75 -6.58 11.62 -5.94
C ILE A 75 -7.73 12.53 -5.46
N VAL A 76 -8.03 12.47 -4.16
CA VAL A 76 -9.00 13.34 -3.48
C VAL A 76 -8.34 14.28 -2.47
N GLN A 77 -8.79 15.53 -2.45
CA GLN A 77 -8.42 16.55 -1.45
C GLN A 77 -9.68 17.23 -0.89
N TYR A 78 -9.62 17.78 0.33
CA TYR A 78 -10.77 18.43 0.95
C TYR A 78 -10.45 19.85 1.43
N ASP A 79 -11.22 20.82 0.94
CA ASP A 79 -11.20 22.18 1.44
C ASP A 79 -12.28 22.38 2.51
N VAL A 80 -11.84 22.57 3.76
CA VAL A 80 -12.70 22.79 4.93
C VAL A 80 -13.46 24.12 4.88
N ASP A 81 -12.89 25.15 4.26
CA ASP A 81 -13.50 26.49 4.24
C ASP A 81 -14.76 26.52 3.36
N THR A 82 -14.75 25.79 2.25
CA THR A 82 -15.86 25.71 1.30
C THR A 82 -16.65 24.41 1.36
N ASN A 83 -16.17 23.42 2.11
CA ASN A 83 -16.72 22.07 2.19
C ASN A 83 -16.76 21.38 0.83
N THR A 84 -15.66 21.46 0.09
CA THR A 84 -15.54 20.96 -1.28
C THR A 84 -14.48 19.88 -1.33
N ILE A 85 -14.83 18.74 -1.94
CA ILE A 85 -13.87 17.71 -2.32
C ILE A 85 -13.36 18.08 -3.72
N TYR A 86 -12.04 18.17 -3.86
CA TYR A 86 -11.35 18.29 -5.13
C TYR A 86 -10.89 16.91 -5.56
N VAL A 87 -11.09 16.58 -6.82
CA VAL A 87 -10.91 15.22 -7.34
C VAL A 87 -10.25 15.27 -8.70
N THR A 88 -9.26 14.40 -8.94
CA THR A 88 -8.62 14.29 -10.26
C THR A 88 -9.53 13.65 -11.29
N ASN A 89 -9.36 14.06 -12.54
CA ASN A 89 -9.98 13.44 -13.72
C ASN A 89 -8.99 13.61 -14.88
N SER A 90 -8.07 12.64 -15.00
CA SER A 90 -7.00 12.64 -16.01
C SER A 90 -7.58 12.56 -17.42
N ASP A 91 -8.60 11.73 -17.61
CA ASP A 91 -9.40 11.56 -18.83
C ASP A 91 -9.89 12.89 -19.45
N ALA A 92 -10.40 13.80 -18.62
CA ALA A 92 -10.92 15.09 -19.03
C ALA A 92 -9.92 16.25 -18.86
N ASN A 93 -8.74 15.99 -18.28
CA ASN A 93 -7.79 17.00 -17.84
C ASN A 93 -8.43 18.10 -16.97
N THR A 94 -9.20 17.65 -15.97
CA THR A 94 -9.89 18.53 -15.02
C THR A 94 -9.61 18.16 -13.56
N VAL A 95 -9.73 19.16 -12.69
CA VAL A 95 -9.95 18.93 -11.26
C VAL A 95 -11.43 19.18 -10.97
N GLU A 96 -12.17 18.11 -10.68
CA GLU A 96 -13.59 18.14 -10.35
C GLU A 96 -13.82 18.67 -8.93
N MET A 97 -14.88 19.43 -8.73
CA MET A 97 -15.27 19.99 -7.44
C MET A 97 -16.63 19.43 -7.01
N VAL A 98 -16.62 18.63 -5.95
CA VAL A 98 -17.79 17.96 -5.38
C VAL A 98 -18.17 18.61 -4.06
N SER A 99 -19.34 19.25 -4.01
CA SER A 99 -19.77 19.94 -2.79
C SER A 99 -20.33 18.97 -1.75
N THR A 100 -19.88 19.12 -0.50
CA THR A 100 -20.40 18.41 0.69
C THR A 100 -21.26 19.30 1.59
N ALA A 101 -21.60 20.51 1.15
CA ALA A 101 -22.30 21.49 2.00
C ALA A 101 -23.67 21.03 2.51
N ASP A 102 -24.36 20.17 1.76
CA ASP A 102 -25.66 19.59 2.13
C ASP A 102 -25.56 18.17 2.73
N LEU A 103 -24.33 17.67 2.94
CA LEU A 103 -24.08 16.34 3.50
C LEU A 103 -24.51 16.28 4.97
N THR A 104 -25.04 15.14 5.40
CA THR A 104 -25.43 14.87 6.78
C THR A 104 -24.78 13.59 7.29
N ALA A 105 -24.75 13.36 8.60
CA ALA A 105 -24.26 12.12 9.20
C ALA A 105 -25.20 10.90 8.97
N GLU A 106 -26.34 11.07 8.30
CA GLU A 106 -27.26 9.96 8.03
C GLU A 106 -26.69 9.02 6.96
N SER A 107 -26.60 7.73 7.29
CA SER A 107 -26.14 6.71 6.33
C SER A 107 -27.09 6.61 5.13
N MET A 108 -26.52 6.43 3.95
CA MET A 108 -27.26 6.19 2.72
C MET A 108 -28.03 4.86 2.80
N SER A 109 -29.23 4.83 2.21
CA SER A 109 -30.05 3.62 2.17
C SER A 109 -29.57 2.60 1.13
N ASN A 110 -29.04 3.08 -0.01
CA ASN A 110 -28.50 2.24 -1.09
C ASN A 110 -27.12 2.76 -1.50
N PRO A 111 -26.09 2.54 -0.69
CA PRO A 111 -24.76 3.13 -0.91
C PRO A 111 -24.02 2.59 -2.15
N ILE A 112 -24.48 1.48 -2.73
CA ILE A 112 -23.89 0.90 -3.94
C ILE A 112 -24.37 1.63 -5.21
N THR A 113 -25.64 2.00 -5.29
CA THR A 113 -26.25 2.47 -6.56
C THR A 113 -26.71 3.92 -6.55
N ASP A 114 -26.96 4.50 -5.37
CA ASP A 114 -27.46 5.87 -5.27
C ASP A 114 -26.31 6.87 -5.12
N PHE A 115 -26.49 8.08 -5.67
CA PHE A 115 -25.59 9.22 -5.51
C PHE A 115 -26.36 10.39 -4.89
N ASN A 116 -25.78 11.04 -3.89
CA ASN A 116 -26.39 12.18 -3.20
C ASN A 116 -25.50 13.43 -3.16
N LEU A 117 -24.26 13.34 -3.63
CA LEU A 117 -23.37 14.48 -3.80
C LEU A 117 -23.53 15.09 -5.19
N THR A 118 -23.31 16.40 -5.29
CA THR A 118 -23.48 17.15 -6.54
C THR A 118 -22.12 17.39 -7.19
N THR A 119 -22.01 17.03 -8.47
CA THR A 119 -20.87 17.26 -9.36
C THR A 119 -21.20 18.31 -10.43
N GLY A 120 -20.23 18.66 -11.27
CA GLY A 120 -20.46 19.50 -12.46
C GLY A 120 -19.88 20.91 -12.40
N THR A 121 -18.99 21.19 -11.45
CA THR A 121 -18.07 22.33 -11.52
C THR A 121 -16.66 21.79 -11.50
N SER A 122 -15.80 22.27 -12.38
CA SER A 122 -14.42 21.81 -12.48
C SER A 122 -13.46 22.91 -12.88
N ILE A 123 -12.18 22.65 -12.64
CA ILE A 123 -11.06 23.45 -13.13
C ILE A 123 -10.53 22.74 -14.37
N THR A 124 -10.63 23.37 -15.53
CA THR A 124 -9.96 22.89 -16.74
C THR A 124 -8.49 23.29 -16.70
N LEU A 125 -7.60 22.31 -16.92
CA LEU A 125 -6.16 22.54 -16.98
C LEU A 125 -5.75 23.07 -18.37
N ALA A 126 -4.51 23.53 -18.48
CA ALA A 126 -3.96 23.93 -19.76
C ALA A 126 -3.41 22.70 -20.50
N ASP A 127 -3.55 22.65 -21.82
CA ASP A 127 -2.97 21.57 -22.64
C ASP A 127 -1.45 21.78 -22.92
N GLU A 128 -0.94 22.99 -22.68
CA GLU A 128 0.45 23.38 -22.96
C GLU A 128 0.92 24.47 -21.99
N ILE A 129 2.16 24.35 -21.51
CA ILE A 129 2.86 25.38 -20.74
C ILE A 129 4.21 25.67 -21.40
N ASP A 130 4.48 26.93 -21.71
CA ASP A 130 5.75 27.40 -22.27
C ASP A 130 6.27 26.62 -23.51
N GLY A 131 5.35 26.02 -24.29
CA GLY A 131 5.66 25.24 -25.49
C GLY A 131 5.84 23.74 -25.25
N VAL A 132 5.64 23.26 -24.02
CA VAL A 132 5.61 21.83 -23.66
C VAL A 132 4.16 21.38 -23.57
N ALA A 133 3.81 20.36 -24.35
CA ALA A 133 2.50 19.73 -24.29
C ALA A 133 2.38 18.92 -23.00
N LEU A 134 1.21 18.98 -22.37
CA LEU A 134 0.94 18.31 -21.10
C LEU A 134 0.12 17.05 -21.31
N ASP A 135 0.40 16.04 -20.49
CA ASP A 135 -0.37 14.81 -20.38
C ASP A 135 -1.47 14.93 -19.30
N GLY A 136 -2.14 13.82 -18.98
CA GLY A 136 -3.06 13.65 -17.85
C GLY A 136 -2.50 14.18 -16.53
N LEU A 137 -3.28 14.91 -15.74
CA LEU A 137 -2.87 15.18 -14.35
C LEU A 137 -2.79 13.87 -13.55
N THR A 138 -1.84 13.82 -12.61
CA THR A 138 -1.58 12.65 -11.75
C THR A 138 -2.01 12.94 -10.31
N SER A 139 -1.65 14.10 -9.76
CA SER A 139 -1.90 14.39 -8.34
C SER A 139 -2.32 15.83 -8.03
N ILE A 140 -2.98 16.00 -6.88
CA ILE A 140 -3.40 17.29 -6.34
C ILE A 140 -3.13 17.42 -4.84
N ALA A 141 -2.80 18.63 -4.39
CA ALA A 141 -2.66 18.95 -2.98
C ALA A 141 -3.22 20.34 -2.63
N LEU A 142 -3.75 20.46 -1.42
CA LEU A 142 -4.29 21.71 -0.89
C LEU A 142 -3.49 22.20 0.32
N SER A 143 -3.28 23.52 0.41
CA SER A 143 -2.77 24.16 1.61
C SER A 143 -3.23 25.61 1.70
N GLY A 144 -4.14 25.90 2.62
CA GLY A 144 -4.79 27.20 2.73
C GLY A 144 -5.56 27.53 1.44
N ASP A 145 -5.27 28.68 0.83
CA ASP A 145 -5.96 29.11 -0.39
C ASP A 145 -5.27 28.63 -1.69
N LEU A 146 -4.30 27.72 -1.60
CA LEU A 146 -3.56 27.19 -2.73
C LEU A 146 -4.00 25.76 -3.07
N LEU A 147 -4.13 25.50 -4.37
CA LEU A 147 -4.19 24.17 -4.98
C LEU A 147 -2.95 24.00 -5.86
N ALA A 148 -2.21 22.91 -5.65
CA ALA A 148 -1.14 22.45 -6.51
C ALA A 148 -1.66 21.24 -7.31
N VAL A 149 -1.38 21.22 -8.61
CA VAL A 149 -1.75 20.12 -9.52
C VAL A 149 -0.48 19.64 -10.21
N ALA A 150 -0.13 18.38 -10.05
CA ALA A 150 0.97 17.72 -10.75
C ALA A 150 0.51 17.30 -12.15
N VAL A 151 1.28 17.69 -13.17
CA VAL A 151 0.95 17.41 -14.57
C VAL A 151 2.24 17.06 -15.32
N PRO A 152 2.38 15.82 -15.83
CA PRO A 152 3.48 15.41 -16.68
C PRO A 152 3.50 16.12 -18.03
N ALA A 153 4.65 16.09 -18.68
CA ALA A 153 4.75 16.39 -20.10
C ALA A 153 4.32 15.16 -20.91
N ASP A 154 3.70 15.39 -22.07
CA ASP A 154 3.30 14.34 -23.03
C ASP A 154 4.52 13.58 -23.60
N ASP A 155 5.65 14.27 -23.79
CA ASP A 155 6.92 13.63 -24.16
C ASP A 155 7.69 13.25 -22.88
N LYS A 156 7.94 11.95 -22.67
CA LYS A 156 8.68 11.42 -21.50
C LYS A 156 10.08 12.03 -21.33
N SER A 157 10.67 12.61 -22.38
CA SER A 157 11.98 13.28 -22.27
C SER A 157 11.91 14.69 -21.71
N ASP A 158 10.73 15.30 -21.68
CA ASP A 158 10.50 16.64 -21.17
C ASP A 158 10.07 16.63 -19.70
N ASN A 159 10.40 17.70 -18.98
CA ASN A 159 9.99 17.90 -17.60
C ASN A 159 8.49 18.25 -17.51
N GLY A 160 7.84 17.76 -16.46
CA GLY A 160 6.48 18.16 -16.10
C GLY A 160 6.41 19.45 -15.29
N PHE A 161 5.20 19.78 -14.81
CA PHE A 161 4.89 21.02 -14.13
C PHE A 161 4.00 20.81 -12.91
N ILE A 162 4.17 21.69 -11.91
CA ILE A 162 3.14 21.96 -10.92
C ILE A 162 2.35 23.20 -11.33
N LEU A 163 1.06 23.04 -11.60
CA LEU A 163 0.13 24.12 -11.86
C LEU A 163 -0.49 24.60 -10.54
N PHE A 164 -0.25 25.86 -10.19
CA PHE A 164 -0.80 26.47 -9.00
C PHE A 164 -2.07 27.25 -9.29
N TYR A 165 -3.07 27.07 -8.44
CA TYR A 165 -4.31 27.84 -8.41
C TYR A 165 -4.50 28.49 -7.03
N THR A 166 -5.21 29.61 -6.99
CA THR A 166 -5.58 30.33 -5.75
C THR A 166 -7.06 30.71 -5.74
N GLY A 167 -7.64 31.15 -4.63
CA GLY A 167 -9.09 31.40 -4.50
C GLY A 167 -9.92 30.14 -4.25
N VAL A 168 -9.26 29.06 -3.81
CA VAL A 168 -9.87 27.78 -3.42
C VAL A 168 -10.85 28.00 -2.27
N SER A 169 -10.45 28.71 -1.22
CA SER A 169 -11.29 28.99 -0.04
C SER A 169 -12.49 29.91 -0.35
N GLY A 170 -12.55 30.45 -1.57
CA GLY A 170 -13.69 31.22 -2.10
C GLY A 170 -14.54 30.47 -3.12
N SER A 171 -14.29 29.18 -3.35
CA SER A 171 -14.89 28.35 -4.40
C SER A 171 -14.75 28.93 -5.81
N ALA A 172 -13.67 29.69 -6.05
CA ALA A 172 -13.37 30.26 -7.35
C ALA A 172 -11.87 30.14 -7.67
N PRO A 173 -11.34 28.90 -7.81
CA PRO A 173 -9.95 28.69 -8.15
C PRO A 173 -9.58 29.43 -9.45
N VAL A 174 -8.49 30.17 -9.42
CA VAL A 174 -7.92 30.88 -10.56
C VAL A 174 -6.46 30.48 -10.72
N PHE A 175 -6.05 30.21 -11.94
CA PHE A 175 -4.66 29.88 -12.27
C PHE A 175 -3.73 31.01 -11.82
N LEU A 176 -2.68 30.64 -11.09
CA LEU A 176 -1.68 31.55 -10.54
C LEU A 176 -0.40 31.51 -11.37
N LYS A 177 0.20 30.33 -11.52
CA LYS A 177 1.43 30.08 -12.29
C LYS A 177 1.66 28.57 -12.48
N ALA A 178 2.56 28.22 -13.39
CA ALA A 178 3.16 26.90 -13.48
C ALA A 178 4.62 26.97 -13.01
N VAL A 179 5.12 25.90 -12.41
CA VAL A 179 6.53 25.73 -12.03
C VAL A 179 7.01 24.40 -12.62
N GLU A 180 8.04 24.47 -13.47
CA GLU A 180 8.69 23.29 -14.05
C GLU A 180 9.38 22.47 -12.93
N VAL A 181 9.22 21.15 -13.00
CA VAL A 181 9.78 20.17 -12.05
C VAL A 181 10.56 19.08 -12.81
N GLY A 182 10.59 17.82 -12.34
CA GLY A 182 11.26 16.72 -13.03
C GLY A 182 10.35 16.01 -14.05
N ASN A 183 10.84 14.91 -14.62
CA ASN A 183 10.07 14.03 -15.50
C ASN A 183 9.01 13.26 -14.70
N LEU A 184 7.78 13.17 -15.22
CA LEU A 184 6.65 12.46 -14.60
C LEU A 184 6.43 12.87 -13.12
N PRO A 185 6.04 14.12 -12.84
CA PRO A 185 5.60 14.51 -11.51
C PRO A 185 4.35 13.72 -11.16
N ASP A 186 4.53 12.71 -10.33
CA ASP A 186 3.52 11.72 -10.03
C ASP A 186 2.70 12.19 -8.82
N MET A 187 3.35 12.35 -7.67
CA MET A 187 2.70 12.84 -6.45
C MET A 187 3.12 14.26 -6.06
N VAL A 188 2.17 15.06 -5.56
CA VAL A 188 2.43 16.38 -4.96
C VAL A 188 1.84 16.49 -3.55
N THR A 189 2.58 17.11 -2.63
CA THR A 189 2.11 17.40 -1.27
C THR A 189 2.69 18.68 -0.68
N PHE A 190 2.08 19.20 0.37
CA PHE A 190 2.63 20.32 1.15
C PHE A 190 3.24 19.82 2.45
N THR A 191 4.34 20.46 2.86
CA THR A 191 4.78 20.38 4.27
C THR A 191 3.67 20.89 5.20
N PRO A 192 3.54 20.37 6.44
CA PRO A 192 2.45 20.72 7.35
C PRO A 192 2.27 22.22 7.65
N ASP A 193 3.34 23.02 7.60
CA ASP A 193 3.26 24.47 7.76
C ASP A 193 2.95 25.24 6.47
N GLY A 194 2.79 24.53 5.35
CA GLY A 194 2.52 25.08 4.03
C GLY A 194 3.69 25.84 3.41
N SER A 195 4.90 25.78 4.00
CA SER A 195 6.06 26.57 3.55
C SER A 195 6.82 25.95 2.38
N LYS A 196 6.55 24.68 2.08
CA LYS A 196 7.10 23.95 0.92
C LYS A 196 6.05 23.07 0.27
N VAL A 197 6.15 22.96 -1.04
CA VAL A 197 5.54 21.90 -1.86
C VAL A 197 6.65 20.91 -2.20
N LEU A 198 6.35 19.63 -2.05
CA LEU A 198 7.20 18.51 -2.37
C LEU A 198 6.55 17.72 -3.52
N VAL A 199 7.36 17.29 -4.48
CA VAL A 199 6.88 16.56 -5.65
C VAL A 199 7.78 15.35 -5.86
N ALA A 200 7.19 14.18 -5.93
CA ALA A 200 7.86 12.99 -6.42
C ALA A 200 7.78 13.02 -7.94
N ASN A 201 8.93 13.00 -8.61
CA ASN A 201 9.00 12.90 -10.06
C ASN A 201 9.58 11.53 -10.33
N GLU A 202 8.71 10.62 -10.74
CA GLU A 202 8.97 9.19 -10.83
C GLU A 202 10.10 8.92 -11.82
N GLY A 203 9.98 9.49 -13.03
CA GLY A 203 11.01 9.37 -14.04
C GLY A 203 11.08 8.00 -14.71
N GLU A 204 9.93 7.36 -14.93
CA GLU A 204 9.84 6.04 -15.56
C GLU A 204 10.27 6.05 -17.06
N PRO A 205 10.68 4.88 -17.61
CA PRO A 205 10.97 4.75 -19.04
C PRO A 205 9.72 4.90 -19.92
N SER A 206 9.92 5.35 -21.15
CA SER A 206 8.92 5.17 -22.21
C SER A 206 8.65 3.67 -22.41
N GLY A 207 7.42 3.30 -22.82
CA GLY A 207 7.05 1.89 -23.00
C GLY A 207 7.97 1.08 -23.92
N ASP A 208 8.63 1.75 -24.88
CA ASP A 208 9.61 1.14 -25.79
C ASP A 208 11.08 1.25 -25.31
N TYR A 209 11.31 1.75 -24.09
CA TYR A 209 12.60 1.97 -23.45
C TYR A 209 13.58 2.88 -24.23
N THR A 210 13.09 3.68 -25.18
CA THR A 210 13.96 4.60 -25.92
C THR A 210 14.31 5.86 -25.14
N ILE A 211 13.50 6.20 -24.14
CA ILE A 211 13.70 7.28 -23.18
C ILE A 211 13.55 6.67 -21.79
N ASP A 212 14.50 6.96 -20.90
CA ASP A 212 14.55 6.46 -19.51
C ASP A 212 15.19 7.57 -18.66
N PRO A 213 14.39 8.56 -18.20
CA PRO A 213 14.89 9.69 -17.43
C PRO A 213 15.34 9.25 -16.02
N GLU A 214 15.97 10.17 -15.28
CA GLU A 214 16.28 9.91 -13.86
C GLU A 214 15.14 10.45 -13.00
N GLY A 215 14.66 9.64 -12.04
CA GLY A 215 13.74 10.09 -11.00
C GLY A 215 14.34 11.19 -10.11
N SER A 216 13.49 12.03 -9.52
CA SER A 216 13.92 13.11 -8.64
C SER A 216 12.83 13.59 -7.69
N VAL A 217 13.22 14.32 -6.64
CA VAL A 217 12.27 15.01 -5.75
C VAL A 217 12.40 16.53 -5.91
N ALA A 218 11.29 17.20 -6.22
CA ALA A 218 11.27 18.66 -6.37
C ALA A 218 10.79 19.35 -5.08
N VAL A 219 11.47 20.43 -4.70
CA VAL A 219 11.09 21.27 -3.57
C VAL A 219 10.80 22.69 -4.04
N ILE A 220 9.55 23.16 -3.88
CA ILE A 220 9.13 24.51 -4.21
C ILE A 220 8.82 25.25 -2.90
N THR A 221 9.55 26.33 -2.63
CA THR A 221 9.28 27.15 -1.43
C THR A 221 8.01 27.98 -1.62
N VAL A 222 7.20 28.10 -0.58
CA VAL A 222 6.04 28.98 -0.50
C VAL A 222 6.31 30.05 0.55
N THR A 223 6.20 31.32 0.17
CA THR A 223 6.37 32.46 1.09
C THR A 223 5.14 33.35 1.04
N ASP A 224 4.51 33.57 2.20
CA ASP A 224 3.30 34.39 2.32
C ASP A 224 2.19 33.97 1.32
N GLY A 225 2.00 32.66 1.13
CA GLY A 225 1.00 32.09 0.21
C GLY A 225 1.37 32.19 -1.27
N VAL A 226 2.63 32.50 -1.60
CA VAL A 226 3.11 32.59 -2.98
C VAL A 226 4.18 31.54 -3.23
N PRO A 227 3.95 30.56 -4.12
CA PRO A 227 4.97 29.62 -4.58
C PRO A 227 6.11 30.34 -5.31
N ALA A 228 7.33 29.86 -5.12
CA ALA A 228 8.53 30.29 -5.85
C ALA A 228 8.37 30.06 -7.36
N ASP A 229 9.16 30.77 -8.17
CA ASP A 229 9.11 30.66 -9.63
C ASP A 229 9.88 29.43 -10.17
N THR A 230 10.63 28.74 -9.32
CA THR A 230 11.48 27.60 -9.69
C THR A 230 11.48 26.57 -8.56
N ALA A 231 11.54 25.29 -8.93
CA ALA A 231 11.81 24.21 -8.00
C ALA A 231 13.32 24.02 -7.76
N THR A 232 13.68 23.40 -6.63
CA THR A 232 14.99 22.78 -6.42
C THR A 232 14.83 21.28 -6.59
N LEU A 233 15.55 20.68 -7.54
CA LEU A 233 15.53 19.24 -7.77
C LEU A 233 16.60 18.54 -6.94
N ILE A 234 16.21 17.41 -6.36
CA ILE A 234 17.05 16.49 -5.60
C ILE A 234 17.14 15.21 -6.42
N ASP A 235 18.34 14.89 -6.91
CA ASP A 235 18.60 13.70 -7.72
C ASP A 235 19.20 12.55 -6.89
N PHE A 236 19.25 11.36 -7.48
CA PHE A 236 19.81 10.16 -6.85
C PHE A 236 21.19 9.76 -7.41
N THR A 237 21.87 10.65 -8.14
CA THR A 237 23.11 10.31 -8.87
C THR A 237 24.25 9.89 -7.95
N GLU A 238 24.23 10.31 -6.67
CA GLU A 238 25.20 9.88 -5.66
C GLU A 238 25.13 8.39 -5.32
N PHE A 239 24.01 7.73 -5.63
CA PHE A 239 23.79 6.30 -5.39
C PHE A 239 24.26 5.41 -6.56
N ASN A 240 24.65 5.98 -7.71
CA ASN A 240 25.10 5.24 -8.90
C ASN A 240 26.25 4.26 -8.67
N SER A 241 27.04 4.45 -7.61
CA SER A 241 28.13 3.54 -7.23
C SER A 241 27.78 2.56 -6.10
N GLN A 242 26.52 2.55 -5.64
CA GLN A 242 26.08 1.91 -4.40
C GLN A 242 25.11 0.74 -4.59
N LYS A 243 24.77 0.34 -5.84
CA LYS A 243 23.80 -0.75 -6.15
C LYS A 243 23.98 -1.98 -5.27
N ALA A 244 25.19 -2.53 -5.19
CA ALA A 244 25.47 -3.72 -4.38
C ALA A 244 25.23 -3.53 -2.87
N GLY A 245 25.46 -2.32 -2.35
CA GLY A 245 25.18 -1.98 -0.96
C GLY A 245 23.68 -1.84 -0.68
N LEU A 246 22.94 -1.21 -1.61
CA LEU A 246 21.49 -1.06 -1.55
C LEU A 246 20.78 -2.42 -1.63
N MET A 247 21.19 -3.28 -2.58
CA MET A 247 20.70 -4.67 -2.68
C MET A 247 20.95 -5.47 -1.39
N ALA A 248 22.09 -5.26 -0.73
CA ALA A 248 22.40 -5.92 0.54
C ALA A 248 21.49 -5.46 1.70
N MET A 249 20.79 -4.34 1.56
CA MET A 249 19.75 -3.87 2.48
C MET A 249 18.35 -4.38 2.09
N GLY A 250 18.24 -5.18 1.03
CA GLY A 250 16.98 -5.75 0.55
C GLY A 250 16.26 -4.91 -0.50
N MET A 251 16.91 -3.93 -1.11
CA MET A 251 16.32 -3.20 -2.25
C MET A 251 16.27 -4.05 -3.52
N HIS A 252 15.28 -3.76 -4.35
CA HIS A 252 15.00 -4.36 -5.65
C HIS A 252 15.46 -3.40 -6.77
N PHE A 253 15.94 -3.96 -7.90
CA PHE A 253 16.46 -3.18 -9.03
C PHE A 253 16.11 -3.89 -10.34
N PRO A 254 14.85 -3.78 -10.80
CA PRO A 254 14.30 -4.62 -11.87
C PRO A 254 14.68 -4.20 -13.29
N ASN A 255 15.31 -3.05 -13.51
CA ASN A 255 15.57 -2.54 -14.86
C ASN A 255 16.32 -3.53 -15.80
N PRO A 256 15.98 -3.57 -17.11
CA PRO A 256 16.47 -4.56 -18.08
C PRO A 256 17.90 -4.34 -18.59
N GLU A 257 18.87 -4.17 -17.70
CA GLU A 257 20.29 -3.94 -18.03
C GLU A 257 20.81 -4.95 -19.08
N GLY A 258 21.31 -4.43 -20.20
CA GLY A 258 21.91 -5.23 -21.27
C GLY A 258 20.93 -5.81 -22.29
N ARG A 259 19.61 -5.69 -22.11
CA ARG A 259 18.64 -5.98 -23.18
C ARG A 259 18.76 -4.97 -24.32
N THR A 260 18.28 -5.33 -25.49
CA THR A 260 18.10 -4.39 -26.60
C THR A 260 16.62 -4.33 -26.96
N ILE A 261 16.00 -3.19 -26.70
CA ILE A 261 14.57 -2.93 -26.93
C ILE A 261 14.47 -1.74 -27.88
N ASN A 262 13.64 -1.87 -28.91
CA ASN A 262 13.48 -0.92 -30.02
C ASN A 262 14.82 -0.40 -30.61
N GLY A 263 15.84 -1.26 -30.64
CA GLY A 263 17.18 -0.94 -31.15
C GLY A 263 18.09 -0.18 -30.18
N VAL A 264 17.65 0.09 -28.95
CA VAL A 264 18.43 0.69 -27.87
C VAL A 264 18.93 -0.41 -26.95
N THR A 265 20.25 -0.51 -26.76
CA THR A 265 20.82 -1.38 -25.73
C THR A 265 20.73 -0.65 -24.39
N ILE A 266 19.98 -1.23 -23.45
CA ILE A 266 19.67 -0.63 -22.16
C ILE A 266 20.92 -0.66 -21.28
N THR A 267 21.19 0.49 -20.66
CA THR A 267 22.20 0.66 -19.63
C THR A 267 21.60 1.57 -18.58
N THR A 268 21.32 1.03 -17.40
CA THR A 268 20.56 1.71 -16.35
C THR A 268 21.48 2.06 -15.19
N SER A 269 21.47 3.32 -14.81
CA SER A 269 22.11 3.78 -13.57
C SER A 269 21.22 3.52 -12.37
N VAL A 270 21.76 3.53 -11.14
CA VAL A 270 20.90 3.43 -9.94
C VAL A 270 19.91 4.58 -9.87
N ALA A 271 20.29 5.77 -10.33
CA ALA A 271 19.41 6.94 -10.31
C ALA A 271 18.24 6.85 -11.30
N GLN A 272 18.37 6.10 -12.40
CA GLN A 272 17.24 5.80 -13.30
C GLN A 272 16.37 4.68 -12.74
N ASP A 273 16.97 3.76 -11.99
CA ASP A 273 16.24 2.66 -11.34
C ASP A 273 15.40 3.14 -10.14
N LEU A 274 15.80 4.23 -9.48
CA LEU A 274 15.10 4.79 -8.32
C LEU A 274 13.99 5.73 -8.76
N GLU A 275 12.75 5.27 -8.66
CA GLU A 275 11.52 5.96 -9.09
C GLU A 275 10.72 6.45 -7.86
N PRO A 276 10.74 7.75 -7.54
CA PRO A 276 9.95 8.32 -6.46
C PRO A 276 8.47 8.38 -6.80
N GLU A 277 7.64 7.92 -5.88
CA GLU A 277 6.19 7.78 -6.11
C GLU A 277 5.39 8.59 -5.08
N TYR A 278 5.31 8.16 -3.82
CA TYR A 278 4.54 8.86 -2.78
C TYR A 278 5.39 9.56 -1.71
N ILE A 279 4.93 10.71 -1.21
CA ILE A 279 5.64 11.51 -0.18
C ILE A 279 4.80 11.70 1.08
N THR A 280 5.37 11.41 2.24
CA THR A 280 4.92 11.95 3.53
C THR A 280 6.00 12.80 4.19
N ALA A 281 5.62 13.88 4.87
CA ALA A 281 6.60 14.81 5.43
C ALA A 281 6.14 15.46 6.73
N ASN A 282 7.13 15.81 7.56
CA ASN A 282 7.00 16.91 8.51
C ASN A 282 7.71 18.15 7.93
N ASN A 283 7.93 19.20 8.73
CA ASN A 283 8.57 20.42 8.24
C ASN A 283 10.09 20.31 8.06
N ASP A 284 10.71 19.26 8.63
CA ASP A 284 12.16 19.04 8.66
C ASP A 284 12.61 17.86 7.79
N THR A 285 11.74 16.86 7.58
CA THR A 285 12.07 15.61 6.89
C THR A 285 10.92 15.15 6.00
N ALA A 286 11.25 14.73 4.79
CA ALA A 286 10.36 14.01 3.89
C ALA A 286 10.79 12.55 3.76
N PHE A 287 9.81 11.66 3.64
CA PHE A 287 9.96 10.24 3.37
C PHE A 287 9.25 9.97 2.05
N VAL A 288 9.95 9.35 1.12
CA VAL A 288 9.51 9.16 -0.26
C VAL A 288 9.62 7.69 -0.60
N THR A 289 8.54 7.07 -1.05
CA THR A 289 8.56 5.67 -1.48
C THR A 289 9.29 5.52 -2.80
N LEU A 290 9.85 4.33 -2.97
CA LEU A 290 10.53 3.85 -4.17
C LEU A 290 10.00 2.42 -4.38
N GLN A 291 8.74 2.32 -4.83
CA GLN A 291 7.95 1.09 -4.78
C GLN A 291 8.68 -0.07 -5.46
N GLU A 292 9.02 0.07 -6.74
CA GLU A 292 9.68 -0.93 -7.56
C GLU A 292 11.02 -1.31 -6.93
N ASN A 293 11.64 -0.42 -6.14
CA ASN A 293 12.91 -0.67 -5.49
C ASN A 293 12.84 -1.22 -4.08
N ASN A 294 11.64 -1.42 -3.53
CA ASN A 294 11.44 -1.90 -2.16
C ASN A 294 12.19 -1.03 -1.13
N GLY A 295 12.05 0.29 -1.28
CA GLY A 295 12.84 1.26 -0.54
C GLY A 295 12.10 2.53 -0.16
N VAL A 296 12.73 3.32 0.71
CA VAL A 296 12.27 4.66 1.08
C VAL A 296 13.46 5.62 1.08
N ALA A 297 13.34 6.73 0.35
CA ALA A 297 14.27 7.84 0.44
C ALA A 297 13.86 8.78 1.59
N VAL A 298 14.84 9.18 2.40
CA VAL A 298 14.69 10.09 3.54
C VAL A 298 15.46 11.36 3.24
N ILE A 299 14.75 12.49 3.20
CA ILE A 299 15.29 13.78 2.76
C ILE A 299 15.23 14.78 3.90
N ASP A 300 16.37 15.37 4.27
CA ASP A 300 16.41 16.52 5.17
C ASP A 300 15.99 17.78 4.40
N LEU A 301 14.87 18.41 4.79
CA LEU A 301 14.29 19.55 4.06
C LEU A 301 15.03 20.88 4.29
N THR A 302 16.11 20.87 5.07
CA THR A 302 17.02 22.01 5.26
C THR A 302 18.30 21.86 4.44
N SER A 303 18.98 20.72 4.53
CA SER A 303 20.22 20.47 3.79
C SER A 303 19.99 19.92 2.38
N LEU A 304 18.81 19.32 2.14
CA LEU A 304 18.46 18.56 0.95
C LEU A 304 19.34 17.32 0.73
N GLU A 305 19.94 16.81 1.81
CA GLU A 305 20.67 15.53 1.78
C GLU A 305 19.69 14.35 1.78
N VAL A 306 20.00 13.32 0.99
CA VAL A 306 19.20 12.12 0.82
C VAL A 306 19.88 10.92 1.49
N ASN A 307 19.09 10.08 2.14
CA ASN A 307 19.50 8.76 2.57
C ASN A 307 18.47 7.72 2.12
N VAL A 308 18.91 6.59 1.57
CA VAL A 308 18.00 5.52 1.13
C VAL A 308 17.99 4.37 2.14
N LEU A 309 16.79 3.88 2.45
CA LEU A 309 16.53 2.73 3.30
C LEU A 309 16.00 1.58 2.44
N GLY A 310 16.54 0.38 2.63
CA GLY A 310 15.96 -0.86 2.09
C GLY A 310 15.02 -1.49 3.11
N LEU A 311 13.89 -2.03 2.64
CA LEU A 311 12.81 -2.52 3.50
C LEU A 311 12.92 -4.02 3.85
N GLY A 312 13.80 -4.75 3.17
CA GLY A 312 13.93 -6.20 3.36
C GLY A 312 12.72 -6.95 2.82
N PHE A 313 12.45 -8.13 3.37
CA PHE A 313 11.43 -9.04 2.80
C PHE A 313 10.62 -9.73 3.89
N LYS A 314 9.35 -10.00 3.59
CA LYS A 314 8.46 -10.83 4.43
C LYS A 314 8.74 -12.32 4.19
N ASP A 315 8.77 -13.12 5.26
CA ASP A 315 8.94 -14.58 5.18
C ASP A 315 7.59 -15.31 5.27
N TRP A 316 7.19 -15.99 4.20
CA TRP A 316 5.92 -16.73 4.10
C TRP A 316 5.96 -18.13 4.74
N SER A 317 7.05 -18.55 5.37
CA SER A 317 7.16 -19.87 5.99
C SER A 317 6.30 -20.04 7.25
N ALA A 318 5.86 -18.93 7.86
CA ALA A 318 5.05 -18.92 9.08
C ALA A 318 3.65 -18.31 8.89
N LEU A 319 3.39 -17.66 7.77
CA LEU A 319 2.14 -16.99 7.40
C LEU A 319 1.42 -17.81 6.32
N ASN A 320 0.14 -17.51 6.08
CA ASN A 320 -0.64 -18.14 5.02
C ASN A 320 -0.69 -17.22 3.81
N ILE A 321 -0.48 -17.78 2.62
CA ILE A 321 -0.66 -17.10 1.34
C ILE A 321 -1.44 -18.03 0.42
N ASP A 322 -2.42 -17.49 -0.30
CA ASP A 322 -2.98 -18.16 -1.45
C ASP A 322 -2.13 -17.85 -2.69
N ALA A 323 -1.63 -18.90 -3.32
CA ALA A 323 -0.66 -18.84 -4.40
C ALA A 323 -1.20 -19.44 -5.70
N GLN A 324 -2.48 -19.81 -5.72
CA GLN A 324 -3.13 -20.51 -6.83
C GLN A 324 -4.41 -19.79 -7.20
N GLU A 325 -4.65 -19.61 -8.49
CA GLU A 325 -5.96 -19.31 -9.03
C GLU A 325 -6.67 -20.64 -9.33
N ASP A 326 -7.24 -21.26 -8.30
CA ASP A 326 -7.91 -22.57 -8.38
C ASP A 326 -9.42 -22.53 -8.10
N GLY A 327 -9.95 -21.33 -7.83
CA GLY A 327 -11.35 -21.07 -7.52
C GLY A 327 -11.77 -21.57 -6.13
N GLU A 328 -10.81 -21.87 -5.26
CA GLU A 328 -11.01 -22.22 -3.85
C GLU A 328 -10.22 -21.27 -2.93
N VAL A 329 -10.18 -21.56 -1.62
CA VAL A 329 -9.30 -20.86 -0.67
C VAL A 329 -8.22 -21.87 -0.27
N SER A 330 -7.03 -21.69 -0.83
CA SER A 330 -5.92 -22.64 -0.92
C SER A 330 -4.66 -22.14 -0.18
N PHE A 331 -4.86 -21.64 1.04
CA PHE A 331 -3.79 -21.18 1.90
C PHE A 331 -2.69 -22.22 2.18
N GLY A 332 -1.44 -21.83 1.87
CA GLY A 332 -0.24 -22.57 2.19
C GLY A 332 0.81 -21.76 2.95
N LYS A 333 1.84 -22.45 3.43
CA LYS A 333 3.01 -21.84 4.09
C LYS A 333 4.27 -22.36 3.42
N TYR A 334 5.12 -21.46 2.96
CA TYR A 334 6.15 -21.81 1.99
C TYR A 334 7.52 -21.33 2.45
N ALA A 335 8.40 -22.27 2.79
CA ALA A 335 9.80 -21.96 3.04
C ALA A 335 10.52 -21.68 1.71
N GLY A 336 11.27 -20.59 1.64
CA GLY A 336 11.92 -20.16 0.40
C GLY A 336 11.07 -19.25 -0.48
N LEU A 337 9.86 -18.89 -0.02
CA LEU A 337 9.05 -17.83 -0.62
C LEU A 337 9.10 -16.61 0.30
N TYR A 338 9.40 -15.46 -0.30
CA TYR A 338 9.43 -14.17 0.39
C TYR A 338 8.54 -13.16 -0.33
N GLY A 339 7.96 -12.21 0.41
CA GLY A 339 7.23 -11.07 -0.17
C GLY A 339 8.10 -9.82 -0.19
N VAL A 340 8.13 -9.11 -1.32
CA VAL A 340 8.74 -7.79 -1.45
C VAL A 340 7.77 -6.74 -0.91
N TYR A 341 8.22 -5.82 -0.05
CA TYR A 341 7.32 -4.87 0.61
C TYR A 341 6.84 -3.73 -0.28
N MET A 342 7.42 -3.51 -1.47
CA MET A 342 6.93 -2.62 -2.54
C MET A 342 5.86 -1.61 -2.11
N PRO A 343 6.28 -0.51 -1.45
CA PRO A 343 5.33 0.41 -0.86
C PRO A 343 4.89 1.48 -1.85
N ASP A 344 3.61 1.52 -2.22
CA ASP A 344 3.01 2.69 -2.86
C ASP A 344 2.76 3.78 -1.78
N THR A 345 1.54 3.85 -1.23
CA THR A 345 1.17 5.00 -0.39
C THR A 345 1.89 4.96 0.95
N ILE A 346 2.47 6.10 1.33
CA ILE A 346 3.09 6.30 2.63
C ILE A 346 2.38 7.36 3.48
N ALA A 347 2.13 7.05 4.74
CA ALA A 347 1.68 8.01 5.75
C ALA A 347 2.60 8.04 6.96
N MET A 348 2.54 9.12 7.73
CA MET A 348 3.28 9.27 8.97
C MET A 348 2.34 9.69 10.10
N TYR A 349 2.60 9.16 11.29
CA TYR A 349 1.99 9.67 12.53
C TYR A 349 3.01 9.70 13.67
N THR A 350 2.68 10.44 14.72
CA THR A 350 3.56 10.58 15.89
C THR A 350 3.03 9.79 17.08
N TRP A 351 3.88 8.94 17.66
CA TRP A 351 3.61 8.29 18.93
C TRP A 351 4.70 8.64 19.95
N LYS A 352 4.30 9.26 21.06
CA LYS A 352 5.22 9.74 22.11
C LYS A 352 6.39 10.57 21.55
N GLU A 353 6.06 11.53 20.68
CA GLU A 353 7.01 12.46 20.04
C GLU A 353 7.97 11.81 19.03
N ALA A 354 7.82 10.52 18.72
CA ALA A 354 8.58 9.84 17.67
C ALA A 354 7.71 9.62 16.43
N PRO A 355 8.23 9.88 15.21
CA PRO A 355 7.53 9.58 13.98
C PRO A 355 7.57 8.07 13.67
N PHE A 356 6.46 7.55 13.18
CA PHE A 356 6.34 6.21 12.61
C PHE A 356 5.73 6.34 11.23
N LEU A 357 6.24 5.52 10.30
CA LEU A 357 5.78 5.48 8.92
C LEU A 357 4.82 4.30 8.75
N LEU A 358 3.84 4.43 7.88
CA LEU A 358 2.97 3.36 7.44
C LEU A 358 3.05 3.28 5.92
N THR A 359 3.20 2.08 5.39
CA THR A 359 3.16 1.83 3.94
C THR A 359 2.07 0.83 3.63
N ALA A 360 1.34 1.08 2.54
CA ALA A 360 0.58 0.06 1.85
C ALA A 360 1.51 -0.64 0.86
N ASN A 361 1.56 -1.97 0.90
CA ASN A 361 2.50 -2.73 0.11
C ASN A 361 1.74 -3.34 -1.08
N GLU A 362 1.58 -2.58 -2.15
CA GLU A 362 0.74 -2.93 -3.29
C GLU A 362 1.42 -4.01 -4.12
N GLY A 363 2.62 -3.70 -4.61
CA GLY A 363 3.46 -4.67 -5.30
C GLY A 363 3.54 -4.49 -6.79
N ASP A 364 3.63 -3.27 -7.30
CA ASP A 364 3.74 -3.12 -8.74
C ASP A 364 5.03 -3.72 -9.33
N ALA A 365 4.90 -4.24 -10.54
CA ALA A 365 5.96 -4.83 -11.31
C ALA A 365 6.29 -3.89 -12.47
N ARG A 366 7.54 -3.89 -12.95
CA ARG A 366 7.80 -3.15 -14.19
C ARG A 366 7.20 -3.91 -15.36
N GLU A 367 6.19 -3.32 -15.99
CA GLU A 367 5.58 -3.86 -17.20
C GLU A 367 5.42 -2.77 -18.24
N TYR A 368 6.10 -2.95 -19.39
CA TYR A 368 6.09 -1.95 -20.45
C TYR A 368 5.84 -2.59 -21.80
N PHE A 369 5.12 -1.88 -22.67
CA PHE A 369 4.72 -2.35 -23.99
C PHE A 369 5.28 -1.47 -25.12
N ILE A 370 5.71 -2.09 -26.23
CA ILE A 370 6.19 -1.41 -27.44
C ILE A 370 5.01 -0.94 -28.30
N GLY A 371 4.15 -0.10 -27.73
CA GLY A 371 2.95 0.43 -28.38
C GLY A 371 1.99 -0.62 -28.95
N ASP A 372 0.96 -0.14 -29.63
CA ASP A 372 -0.13 -0.98 -30.13
C ASP A 372 0.04 -1.40 -31.60
N ASP A 373 -0.79 -2.34 -32.04
CA ASP A 373 -0.97 -2.74 -33.45
C ASP A 373 0.29 -3.30 -34.15
N LEU A 374 1.27 -3.77 -33.38
CA LEU A 374 2.42 -4.50 -33.94
C LEU A 374 2.01 -5.90 -34.38
N THR A 375 2.69 -6.43 -35.40
CA THR A 375 2.68 -7.88 -35.65
C THR A 375 3.68 -8.58 -34.73
N GLU A 376 3.45 -9.85 -34.40
CA GLU A 376 4.40 -10.71 -33.66
C GLU A 376 5.84 -10.63 -34.22
N ALA A 377 5.97 -10.55 -35.56
CA ALA A 377 7.25 -10.44 -36.23
C ALA A 377 7.93 -9.07 -36.02
N GLU A 378 7.16 -7.99 -35.94
CA GLU A 378 7.66 -6.65 -35.62
C GLU A 378 8.03 -6.55 -34.14
N CYS A 379 7.23 -7.12 -33.24
CA CYS A 379 7.53 -7.22 -31.82
C CYS A 379 8.86 -7.95 -31.56
N THR A 380 9.00 -9.14 -32.15
CA THR A 380 10.27 -9.92 -32.08
C THR A 380 11.45 -9.13 -32.65
N ALA A 381 11.25 -8.40 -33.74
CA ALA A 381 12.31 -7.60 -34.36
C ALA A 381 12.69 -6.37 -33.51
N ALA A 382 11.75 -5.82 -32.74
CA ALA A 382 11.97 -4.75 -31.79
C ALA A 382 12.61 -5.25 -30.47
N GLY A 383 12.72 -6.56 -30.26
CA GLY A 383 13.28 -7.12 -29.03
C GLY A 383 12.27 -7.25 -27.88
N GLY A 384 10.98 -7.28 -28.22
CA GLY A 384 9.91 -7.61 -27.26
C GLY A 384 10.13 -8.98 -26.61
N GLN A 385 9.75 -9.06 -25.34
CA GLN A 385 9.79 -10.27 -24.51
C GLN A 385 8.72 -11.27 -24.91
N ASP A 386 7.51 -10.78 -25.17
CA ASP A 386 6.37 -11.58 -25.58
C ASP A 386 5.42 -10.80 -26.50
N PHE A 387 4.52 -11.53 -27.16
CA PHE A 387 3.46 -10.96 -27.99
C PHE A 387 2.17 -11.74 -27.77
N ASP A 388 1.17 -11.09 -27.17
CA ASP A 388 -0.15 -11.67 -26.95
C ASP A 388 -1.24 -10.67 -27.35
N ASP A 389 -2.32 -11.18 -27.94
CA ASP A 389 -3.51 -10.43 -28.38
C ASP A 389 -3.31 -9.08 -29.12
N GLY A 390 -2.13 -8.87 -29.73
CA GLY A 390 -1.81 -7.65 -30.48
C GLY A 390 -0.86 -6.70 -29.75
N GLU A 391 -0.54 -7.00 -28.50
CA GLU A 391 0.33 -6.23 -27.63
C GLU A 391 1.73 -6.81 -27.62
N CYS A 392 2.73 -5.93 -27.70
CA CYS A 392 4.13 -6.32 -27.66
C CYS A 392 4.73 -5.96 -26.32
N LEU A 393 4.88 -6.95 -25.43
CA LEU A 393 5.52 -6.75 -24.14
C LEU A 393 7.00 -6.42 -24.36
N ALA A 394 7.41 -5.19 -24.08
CA ALA A 394 8.79 -4.74 -24.17
C ALA A 394 9.63 -5.44 -23.09
N PHE A 395 9.15 -5.37 -21.86
CA PHE A 395 9.83 -5.89 -20.69
C PHE A 395 8.86 -6.16 -19.55
N THR A 396 9.12 -7.27 -18.85
CA THR A 396 8.75 -7.44 -17.45
C THR A 396 9.76 -8.34 -16.75
N GLU A 397 10.06 -8.07 -15.48
CA GLU A 397 10.78 -8.98 -14.60
C GLU A 397 9.87 -10.03 -13.95
N GLU A 398 8.56 -9.92 -14.12
CA GLU A 398 7.59 -10.88 -13.62
C GLU A 398 7.73 -12.23 -14.34
N VAL A 399 7.86 -13.29 -13.55
CA VAL A 399 7.88 -14.68 -14.02
C VAL A 399 7.09 -15.56 -13.06
N LYS A 400 6.72 -16.77 -13.48
CA LYS A 400 6.12 -17.76 -12.58
C LYS A 400 7.20 -18.50 -11.80
N VAL A 401 6.92 -18.91 -10.56
CA VAL A 401 7.88 -19.68 -9.73
C VAL A 401 8.45 -20.88 -10.48
N LYS A 402 7.64 -21.60 -11.26
CA LYS A 402 8.08 -22.77 -12.04
C LYS A 402 9.11 -22.47 -13.13
N ASP A 403 9.19 -21.21 -13.58
CA ASP A 403 10.06 -20.78 -14.66
C ASP A 403 11.45 -20.32 -14.15
N LEU A 404 11.59 -20.11 -12.85
CA LEU A 404 12.90 -19.90 -12.21
C LEU A 404 13.74 -21.18 -12.24
N THR A 405 15.01 -21.09 -12.63
CA THR A 405 15.93 -22.23 -12.58
C THR A 405 16.45 -22.41 -11.15
N ALA A 406 15.98 -23.42 -10.42
CA ALA A 406 16.42 -23.63 -9.03
C ALA A 406 17.87 -24.11 -8.90
N ALA A 407 18.62 -23.51 -7.97
CA ALA A 407 19.93 -23.99 -7.56
C ALA A 407 19.83 -25.36 -6.85
N PRO A 408 20.67 -26.36 -7.17
CA PRO A 408 20.57 -27.69 -6.55
C PRO A 408 20.70 -27.66 -5.02
N GLY A 409 19.70 -28.19 -4.33
CA GLY A 409 19.61 -28.22 -2.86
C GLY A 409 19.13 -26.91 -2.22
N SER A 410 18.63 -25.96 -3.00
CA SER A 410 18.10 -24.68 -2.49
C SER A 410 16.69 -24.81 -1.89
N LEU A 411 16.19 -23.71 -1.30
CA LEU A 411 14.80 -23.66 -0.85
C LEU A 411 13.84 -23.59 -2.03
N LEU A 412 14.23 -22.91 -3.12
CA LEU A 412 13.43 -22.88 -4.34
C LEU A 412 13.24 -24.28 -4.95
N GLU A 413 14.28 -25.13 -4.98
CA GLU A 413 14.13 -26.53 -5.46
C GLU A 413 13.09 -27.29 -4.63
N ALA A 414 13.05 -27.05 -3.31
CA ALA A 414 12.07 -27.66 -2.41
C ALA A 414 10.66 -27.05 -2.60
N LEU A 415 10.57 -25.75 -2.88
CA LEU A 415 9.33 -25.04 -3.15
C LEU A 415 8.67 -25.56 -4.43
N GLN A 416 9.42 -25.59 -5.54
CA GLN A 416 8.96 -26.12 -6.84
C GLN A 416 8.60 -27.61 -6.78
N ALA A 417 9.22 -28.39 -5.89
CA ALA A 417 8.88 -29.80 -5.73
C ALA A 417 7.45 -30.02 -5.17
N ASN A 418 6.85 -29.00 -4.54
CA ASN A 418 5.49 -29.05 -4.02
C ASN A 418 4.44 -28.88 -5.13
N GLY A 419 4.70 -28.01 -6.11
CA GLY A 419 3.80 -27.68 -7.22
C GLY A 419 2.68 -26.69 -6.86
N GLU A 420 2.38 -26.48 -5.57
CA GLU A 420 1.30 -25.59 -5.10
C GLU A 420 1.57 -24.09 -5.36
N THR A 421 2.80 -23.70 -5.71
CA THR A 421 3.14 -22.30 -6.01
C THR A 421 3.63 -22.12 -7.44
N ASP A 422 3.48 -23.14 -8.31
CA ASP A 422 4.11 -23.16 -9.63
C ASP A 422 3.72 -21.94 -10.49
N ASP A 423 2.48 -21.50 -10.35
CA ASP A 423 1.91 -20.41 -11.14
C ASP A 423 2.00 -19.02 -10.47
N LEU A 424 2.40 -18.95 -9.19
CA LEU A 424 2.59 -17.68 -8.48
C LEU A 424 3.62 -16.81 -9.20
N ARG A 425 3.25 -15.55 -9.44
CA ARG A 425 4.08 -14.50 -10.01
C ARG A 425 5.11 -13.97 -9.01
N VAL A 426 6.35 -13.91 -9.46
CA VAL A 426 7.53 -13.53 -8.69
C VAL A 426 8.50 -12.76 -9.57
N THR A 427 9.33 -11.91 -8.98
CA THR A 427 10.38 -11.21 -9.74
C THR A 427 11.56 -12.13 -10.04
N ASN A 428 12.12 -12.03 -11.25
CA ASN A 428 13.38 -12.65 -11.62
C ASN A 428 14.62 -11.80 -11.27
N ALA A 429 14.45 -10.58 -10.77
CA ALA A 429 15.56 -9.71 -10.37
C ALA A 429 16.07 -10.00 -8.95
N LEU A 430 15.40 -10.88 -8.20
CA LEU A 430 15.80 -11.34 -6.87
C LEU A 430 15.93 -12.87 -6.83
N GLY A 431 16.72 -13.36 -5.86
CA GLY A 431 16.83 -14.78 -5.55
C GLY A 431 17.99 -15.53 -6.20
N ASP A 432 18.71 -14.95 -7.15
CA ASP A 432 20.02 -15.42 -7.63
C ASP A 432 21.13 -14.68 -6.85
N MET A 433 21.51 -15.19 -5.67
CA MET A 433 22.37 -14.45 -4.75
C MET A 433 23.84 -14.39 -5.19
N ASP A 434 24.29 -15.33 -6.02
CA ASP A 434 25.67 -15.40 -6.49
C ASP A 434 25.86 -15.07 -7.99
N GLY A 435 24.77 -14.81 -8.70
CA GLY A 435 24.74 -14.35 -10.08
C GLY A 435 25.10 -15.45 -11.08
N ASP A 436 24.82 -16.71 -10.74
CA ASP A 436 25.14 -17.86 -11.58
C ASP A 436 23.98 -18.30 -12.51
N GLY A 437 22.84 -17.61 -12.42
CA GLY A 437 21.63 -17.88 -13.17
C GLY A 437 20.75 -18.98 -12.55
N GLN A 438 21.06 -19.42 -11.33
CA GLN A 438 20.25 -20.34 -10.56
C GLN A 438 19.79 -19.68 -9.26
N TYR A 439 18.52 -19.89 -8.91
CA TYR A 439 17.86 -19.17 -7.84
C TYR A 439 17.81 -20.01 -6.54
N GLU A 440 18.08 -19.37 -5.42
CA GLU A 440 17.99 -19.96 -4.07
C GLU A 440 16.57 -19.92 -3.48
N ALA A 441 15.79 -18.90 -3.85
CA ALA A 441 14.48 -18.56 -3.30
C ALA A 441 13.64 -17.78 -4.33
N ALA A 442 12.33 -17.67 -4.08
CA ALA A 442 11.39 -16.89 -4.87
C ALA A 442 10.88 -15.67 -4.09
N TYR A 443 10.56 -14.59 -4.81
CA TYR A 443 10.16 -13.30 -4.26
C TYR A 443 8.86 -12.83 -4.91
N SER A 444 7.74 -12.99 -4.22
CA SER A 444 6.43 -12.53 -4.67
C SER A 444 6.30 -11.02 -4.50
N TYR A 445 5.49 -10.41 -5.35
CA TYR A 445 5.16 -8.99 -5.30
C TYR A 445 4.31 -8.64 -4.06
N GLY A 446 4.42 -7.38 -3.64
CA GLY A 446 3.52 -6.72 -2.70
C GLY A 446 3.56 -7.10 -1.24
N ALA A 447 4.13 -8.23 -0.79
CA ALA A 447 4.03 -8.68 0.63
C ALA A 447 2.59 -8.80 1.20
N ARG A 448 1.55 -8.32 0.51
CA ARG A 448 0.12 -8.48 0.75
C ARG A 448 -0.33 -7.98 2.12
N SER A 449 0.22 -6.85 2.54
CA SER A 449 -0.02 -6.24 3.85
C SER A 449 0.13 -4.73 3.84
N PHE A 450 -0.20 -4.10 4.96
CA PHE A 450 0.41 -2.82 5.35
C PHE A 450 1.44 -3.04 6.47
N THR A 451 2.43 -2.14 6.52
CA THR A 451 3.53 -2.19 7.50
C THR A 451 3.67 -0.87 8.24
N ILE A 452 3.95 -0.93 9.55
CA ILE A 452 4.39 0.20 10.37
C ILE A 452 5.90 0.10 10.58
N TRP A 453 6.62 1.17 10.26
CA TRP A 453 8.06 1.29 10.37
C TRP A 453 8.46 2.31 11.43
N ASP A 454 9.61 2.10 12.07
CA ASP A 454 10.31 3.19 12.73
C ASP A 454 11.01 4.09 11.69
N GLN A 455 11.49 5.26 12.12
CA GLN A 455 12.15 6.22 11.23
C GLN A 455 13.50 5.74 10.64
N ASN A 456 13.99 4.56 11.03
CA ASN A 456 15.20 3.95 10.49
C ASN A 456 14.89 2.80 9.51
N GLY A 457 13.61 2.59 9.16
CA GLY A 457 13.18 1.52 8.25
C GLY A 457 13.10 0.15 8.92
N LEU A 458 12.97 0.08 10.26
CA LEU A 458 12.76 -1.20 10.93
C LEU A 458 11.27 -1.48 11.11
N VAL A 459 10.85 -2.70 10.78
CA VAL A 459 9.47 -3.17 10.99
C VAL A 459 9.13 -3.11 12.49
N VAL A 460 8.06 -2.37 12.80
CA VAL A 460 7.45 -2.27 14.13
C VAL A 460 6.22 -3.17 14.22
N PHE A 461 5.41 -3.17 13.17
CA PHE A 461 4.25 -4.04 12.99
C PHE A 461 4.07 -4.32 11.50
N ASP A 462 3.65 -5.53 11.16
CA ASP A 462 3.18 -5.90 9.83
C ASP A 462 1.89 -6.69 10.01
N SER A 463 0.90 -6.45 9.16
CA SER A 463 -0.40 -7.14 9.23
C SER A 463 -0.33 -8.61 8.81
N GLY A 464 0.83 -9.11 8.42
CA GLY A 464 1.06 -10.53 8.16
C GLY A 464 0.26 -11.00 6.95
N ASP A 465 -0.61 -11.97 7.19
CA ASP A 465 -1.55 -12.56 6.24
C ASP A 465 -3.01 -12.14 6.50
N ASP A 466 -3.22 -11.07 7.29
CA ASP A 466 -4.56 -10.67 7.73
C ASP A 466 -5.46 -10.31 6.54
N PHE A 467 -4.95 -9.59 5.53
CA PHE A 467 -5.78 -9.15 4.40
C PHE A 467 -6.39 -10.32 3.64
N GLU A 468 -5.56 -11.26 3.18
CA GLU A 468 -6.05 -12.46 2.51
C GLU A 468 -6.96 -13.31 3.40
N ARG A 469 -6.56 -13.59 4.64
CA ARG A 469 -7.37 -14.42 5.55
C ARG A 469 -8.73 -13.81 5.84
N ILE A 470 -8.79 -12.49 6.01
CA ILE A 470 -10.02 -11.79 6.37
C ILE A 470 -10.94 -11.72 5.16
N THR A 471 -10.46 -11.31 3.98
CA THR A 471 -11.27 -11.25 2.76
C THR A 471 -11.78 -12.64 2.39
N ALA A 472 -10.94 -13.67 2.43
CA ALA A 472 -11.34 -15.07 2.23
C ALA A 472 -12.40 -15.54 3.25
N SER A 473 -12.31 -15.10 4.51
CA SER A 473 -13.31 -15.47 5.53
C SER A 473 -14.68 -14.84 5.30
N ILE A 474 -14.74 -13.71 4.61
CA ILE A 474 -15.96 -12.96 4.31
C ILE A 474 -16.57 -13.44 2.99
N TYR A 475 -15.75 -13.63 1.97
CA TYR A 475 -16.20 -13.87 0.60
C TYR A 475 -15.98 -15.30 0.09
N GLY A 476 -15.28 -16.15 0.85
CA GLY A 476 -14.93 -17.50 0.38
C GLY A 476 -14.08 -17.42 -0.88
N ALA A 477 -14.44 -18.20 -1.91
CA ALA A 477 -13.75 -18.21 -3.21
C ALA A 477 -13.87 -16.89 -3.99
N GLN A 478 -14.72 -15.95 -3.56
CA GLN A 478 -14.84 -14.62 -4.18
C GLN A 478 -13.92 -13.59 -3.50
N PHE A 479 -12.78 -14.01 -2.95
CA PHE A 479 -11.73 -13.12 -2.44
C PHE A 479 -10.66 -12.92 -3.52
N ASN A 480 -9.70 -12.01 -3.33
CA ASN A 480 -8.65 -11.73 -4.33
C ASN A 480 -9.22 -11.56 -5.76
N ASN A 481 -10.31 -10.80 -5.90
CA ASN A 481 -10.83 -10.42 -7.22
C ASN A 481 -9.94 -9.35 -7.84
N GLY A 482 -9.96 -9.28 -9.18
CA GLY A 482 -9.60 -8.07 -9.92
C GLY A 482 -10.58 -6.93 -9.70
N ASP A 483 -10.36 -5.82 -10.38
CA ASP A 483 -11.17 -4.60 -10.33
C ASP A 483 -12.00 -4.36 -11.61
N ASP A 484 -11.66 -5.02 -12.71
CA ASP A 484 -12.37 -4.97 -13.99
C ASP A 484 -13.62 -5.88 -14.00
N GLU A 485 -13.46 -7.12 -13.53
CA GLU A 485 -14.51 -8.13 -13.41
C GLU A 485 -14.42 -8.90 -12.08
N ASN A 486 -15.58 -9.24 -11.51
CA ASN A 486 -15.65 -10.15 -10.37
C ASN A 486 -15.49 -11.60 -10.84
N GLU A 487 -14.25 -12.12 -10.86
CA GLU A 487 -13.97 -13.52 -11.23
C GLU A 487 -13.62 -14.42 -10.04
N GLY A 488 -13.40 -13.85 -8.85
CA GLY A 488 -12.98 -14.56 -7.63
C GLY A 488 -11.63 -15.27 -7.78
N ASP A 489 -10.74 -15.13 -6.80
CA ASP A 489 -9.43 -15.81 -6.76
C ASP A 489 -8.46 -15.41 -7.90
N SER A 490 -8.89 -14.58 -8.86
CA SER A 490 -8.14 -14.17 -10.05
C SER A 490 -6.85 -13.41 -9.77
N ARG A 491 -6.67 -12.90 -8.55
CA ARG A 491 -5.43 -12.24 -8.11
C ARG A 491 -4.54 -13.11 -7.21
N SER A 492 -4.94 -14.32 -6.83
CA SER A 492 -4.18 -15.17 -5.90
C SER A 492 -2.83 -15.62 -6.46
N GLU A 493 -2.74 -16.01 -7.73
CA GLU A 493 -1.44 -16.27 -8.38
C GLU A 493 -0.66 -14.99 -8.75
N ASN A 494 -1.25 -13.81 -8.54
CA ASN A 494 -0.68 -12.49 -8.85
C ASN A 494 -0.17 -11.81 -7.57
N LYS A 495 -0.64 -10.58 -7.31
CA LYS A 495 -0.27 -9.73 -6.19
C LYS A 495 -1.28 -9.83 -5.02
N GLY A 496 -2.35 -10.64 -5.16
CA GLY A 496 -3.29 -10.97 -4.09
C GLY A 496 -4.28 -9.83 -3.78
N PRO A 497 -4.30 -9.29 -2.56
CA PRO A 497 -5.26 -8.25 -2.18
C PRO A 497 -4.88 -6.83 -2.63
N GLU A 498 -3.61 -6.55 -2.97
CA GLU A 498 -3.12 -5.26 -3.48
C GLU A 498 -3.53 -4.03 -2.65
N PRO A 499 -2.96 -3.86 -1.43
CA PRO A 499 -3.17 -2.66 -0.65
C PRO A 499 -2.43 -1.48 -1.24
N GLU A 500 -3.19 -0.44 -1.58
CA GLU A 500 -2.74 0.69 -2.38
C GLU A 500 -2.82 1.97 -1.56
N ALA A 501 -4.04 2.46 -1.36
CA ALA A 501 -4.24 3.72 -0.70
C ALA A 501 -4.19 3.63 0.84
N LEU A 502 -3.52 4.58 1.51
CA LEU A 502 -3.39 4.59 2.97
C LEU A 502 -3.52 5.98 3.60
N THR A 503 -4.27 6.07 4.70
CA THR A 503 -4.31 7.29 5.53
C THR A 503 -4.40 6.99 7.02
N VAL A 504 -4.08 7.99 7.85
CA VAL A 504 -4.16 7.91 9.31
C VAL A 504 -5.07 9.00 9.85
N GLY A 505 -5.96 8.61 10.77
CA GLY A 505 -6.88 9.52 11.44
C GLY A 505 -6.91 9.33 12.94
N THR A 506 -7.31 10.38 13.67
CA THR A 506 -7.56 10.28 15.12
C THR A 506 -9.04 10.47 15.42
N VAL A 507 -9.63 9.49 16.09
CA VAL A 507 -11.04 9.50 16.51
C VAL A 507 -11.10 9.36 18.03
N GLY A 508 -11.40 10.47 18.70
CA GLY A 508 -11.31 10.57 20.16
C GLY A 508 -9.85 10.51 20.62
N GLU A 509 -9.53 9.54 21.49
CA GLU A 509 -8.17 9.35 22.01
C GLU A 509 -7.37 8.28 21.23
N ARG A 510 -7.92 7.76 20.14
CA ARG A 510 -7.36 6.64 19.38
C ARG A 510 -6.95 7.05 17.97
N SER A 511 -5.82 6.52 17.53
CA SER A 511 -5.33 6.67 16.16
C SER A 511 -5.63 5.41 15.37
N TYR A 512 -6.11 5.59 14.14
CA TYR A 512 -6.49 4.51 13.24
C TYR A 512 -5.76 4.65 11.91
N ALA A 513 -5.32 3.53 11.35
CA ALA A 513 -4.93 3.42 9.96
C ALA A 513 -6.13 2.92 9.15
N PHE A 514 -6.34 3.52 7.99
CA PHE A 514 -7.29 3.10 6.97
C PHE A 514 -6.51 2.73 5.72
N ILE A 515 -6.72 1.51 5.21
CA ILE A 515 -5.97 0.95 4.09
C ILE A 515 -6.96 0.46 3.04
N GLY A 516 -6.95 1.07 1.86
CA GLY A 516 -7.70 0.65 0.67
C GLY A 516 -7.02 -0.53 -0.01
N LEU A 517 -7.82 -1.39 -0.63
CA LEU A 517 -7.35 -2.47 -1.50
C LEU A 517 -7.79 -2.17 -2.93
N GLU A 518 -6.86 -1.91 -3.83
CA GLU A 518 -7.13 -1.55 -5.23
C GLU A 518 -7.96 -2.66 -5.90
N ARG A 519 -7.45 -3.89 -5.95
CA ARG A 519 -8.18 -5.00 -6.61
C ARG A 519 -9.39 -5.50 -5.83
N MET A 520 -9.18 -6.19 -4.71
CA MET A 520 -10.28 -6.80 -3.94
C MET A 520 -11.33 -5.77 -3.48
N GLY A 521 -10.93 -4.51 -3.39
CA GLY A 521 -11.78 -3.43 -2.94
C GLY A 521 -11.92 -3.39 -1.42
N GLY A 522 -12.50 -2.29 -0.95
CA GLY A 522 -12.79 -2.08 0.46
C GLY A 522 -11.63 -1.52 1.26
N ILE A 523 -11.88 -1.35 2.56
CA ILE A 523 -11.03 -0.58 3.47
C ILE A 523 -10.83 -1.39 4.74
N PHE A 524 -9.58 -1.73 5.02
CA PHE A 524 -9.13 -2.27 6.29
C PHE A 524 -8.92 -1.15 7.32
N ILE A 525 -9.30 -1.42 8.56
CA ILE A 525 -9.17 -0.48 9.68
C ILE A 525 -8.36 -1.14 10.77
N TYR A 526 -7.29 -0.47 11.20
CA TYR A 526 -6.45 -0.90 12.32
C TYR A 526 -6.40 0.19 13.39
N ASP A 527 -6.49 -0.20 14.66
CA ASP A 527 -6.10 0.69 15.74
C ASP A 527 -4.57 0.68 15.82
N ILE A 528 -3.98 1.87 15.70
CA ILE A 528 -2.54 2.10 15.75
C ILE A 528 -2.16 3.04 16.89
N THR A 529 -3.04 3.21 17.89
CA THR A 529 -2.80 4.10 19.04
C THR A 529 -1.50 3.74 19.77
N ASN A 530 -1.11 2.46 19.74
CA ASN A 530 0.22 2.00 20.07
C ASN A 530 0.80 1.25 18.86
N PRO A 531 1.86 1.76 18.19
CA PRO A 531 2.43 1.11 17.01
C PRO A 531 2.90 -0.32 17.26
N TYR A 532 3.32 -0.61 18.50
CA TYR A 532 3.83 -1.93 18.90
C TYR A 532 2.74 -2.93 19.31
N ASP A 533 1.49 -2.52 19.27
CA ASP A 533 0.32 -3.32 19.66
C ASP A 533 -0.87 -2.94 18.75
N ALA A 534 -0.59 -2.77 17.46
CA ALA A 534 -1.61 -2.50 16.46
C ALA A 534 -2.48 -3.75 16.24
N PHE A 535 -3.77 -3.55 15.98
CA PHE A 535 -4.70 -4.65 15.77
C PHE A 535 -5.86 -4.28 14.85
N PHE A 536 -6.36 -5.30 14.12
CA PHE A 536 -7.50 -5.20 13.24
C PHE A 536 -8.79 -4.79 13.98
N VAL A 537 -9.53 -3.84 13.42
CA VAL A 537 -10.79 -3.31 13.94
C VAL A 537 -11.96 -3.77 13.10
N ASP A 538 -11.95 -3.47 11.79
CA ASP A 538 -13.03 -3.80 10.87
C ASP A 538 -12.52 -3.81 9.42
N TYR A 539 -13.27 -4.46 8.54
CA TYR A 539 -13.09 -4.40 7.10
C TYR A 539 -14.45 -4.16 6.46
N ILE A 540 -14.54 -3.13 5.61
CA ILE A 540 -15.76 -2.76 4.90
C ILE A 540 -15.49 -2.75 3.41
N ASN A 541 -16.46 -3.16 2.62
CA ASN A 541 -16.38 -3.08 1.16
C ASN A 541 -17.75 -2.66 0.61
N ASN A 542 -17.79 -1.55 -0.10
CA ASN A 542 -19.00 -1.04 -0.75
C ASN A 542 -19.07 -1.50 -2.22
N ARG A 543 -18.79 -2.78 -2.44
CA ARG A 543 -18.81 -3.47 -3.74
C ARG A 543 -19.72 -4.69 -3.67
N ASP A 544 -20.53 -4.89 -4.71
CA ASP A 544 -21.21 -6.16 -4.98
C ASP A 544 -20.22 -7.08 -5.69
N VAL A 545 -19.72 -8.07 -4.96
CA VAL A 545 -18.73 -9.05 -5.45
C VAL A 545 -19.40 -10.25 -6.13
N THR A 546 -20.64 -10.13 -6.60
CA THR A 546 -21.30 -11.21 -7.33
C THR A 546 -20.51 -11.53 -8.61
N GLU A 547 -20.16 -12.80 -8.76
CA GLU A 547 -19.42 -13.36 -9.90
C GLU A 547 -19.98 -12.91 -11.27
N GLY A 548 -19.08 -12.50 -12.17
CA GLY A 548 -19.37 -12.10 -13.55
C GLY A 548 -20.04 -10.73 -13.69
N LEU A 549 -20.11 -9.93 -12.62
CA LEU A 549 -20.42 -8.51 -12.73
C LEU A 549 -19.13 -7.73 -12.96
N ALA A 550 -19.22 -6.71 -13.82
CA ALA A 550 -18.12 -5.80 -14.14
C ALA A 550 -18.46 -4.35 -13.74
N VAL A 551 -17.48 -3.44 -13.85
CA VAL A 551 -17.65 -2.00 -13.54
C VAL A 551 -18.92 -1.38 -14.14
N GLY A 552 -19.28 -1.77 -15.38
CA GLY A 552 -20.46 -1.28 -16.09
C GLY A 552 -21.82 -1.70 -15.50
N ASP A 553 -21.85 -2.65 -14.57
CA ASP A 553 -23.07 -3.15 -13.92
C ASP A 553 -23.46 -2.34 -12.66
N ALA A 554 -22.75 -1.26 -12.36
CA ALA A 554 -22.97 -0.38 -11.20
C ALA A 554 -22.88 -1.15 -9.86
N ILE A 555 -21.78 -1.86 -9.68
CA ILE A 555 -21.54 -2.73 -8.52
C ILE A 555 -20.95 -2.02 -7.30
N GLY A 556 -20.84 -0.69 -7.31
CA GLY A 556 -20.37 0.09 -6.17
C GLY A 556 -19.01 0.71 -6.41
N ASP A 557 -18.18 0.73 -5.38
CA ASP A 557 -16.85 1.37 -5.37
C ASP A 557 -15.76 0.33 -5.72
N LEU A 558 -14.90 0.63 -6.69
CA LEU A 558 -13.80 -0.23 -7.15
C LEU A 558 -12.49 0.56 -7.25
N ALA A 559 -11.37 -0.09 -6.93
CA ALA A 559 -10.02 0.50 -6.89
C ALA A 559 -9.90 1.75 -6.02
N PRO A 560 -10.04 1.64 -4.68
CA PRO A 560 -9.70 2.71 -3.75
C PRO A 560 -8.23 3.15 -3.89
N GLU A 561 -8.04 4.35 -4.42
CA GLU A 561 -6.74 4.86 -4.89
C GLU A 561 -6.21 6.01 -4.04
N SER A 562 -7.12 6.74 -3.39
CA SER A 562 -6.74 7.71 -2.37
C SER A 562 -7.72 7.72 -1.23
N LEU A 563 -7.16 7.84 -0.02
CA LEU A 563 -7.92 7.97 1.22
C LEU A 563 -7.56 9.28 1.91
N LEU A 564 -8.56 10.06 2.28
CA LEU A 564 -8.39 11.28 3.04
C LEU A 564 -9.24 11.26 4.31
N PHE A 565 -8.58 11.25 5.46
CA PHE A 565 -9.25 11.44 6.75
C PHE A 565 -9.55 12.91 7.01
N VAL A 566 -10.80 13.22 7.35
CA VAL A 566 -11.26 14.54 7.77
C VAL A 566 -11.70 14.48 9.23
N SER A 567 -11.13 15.36 10.06
CA SER A 567 -11.44 15.40 11.49
C SER A 567 -12.89 15.81 11.75
N ALA A 568 -13.40 15.55 12.97
CA ALA A 568 -14.73 16.01 13.35
C ALA A 568 -14.88 17.55 13.31
N ASP A 569 -13.79 18.28 13.61
CA ASP A 569 -13.79 19.74 13.66
C ASP A 569 -13.79 20.36 12.24
N ASP A 570 -13.23 19.64 11.26
CA ASP A 570 -13.14 20.06 9.86
C ASP A 570 -14.28 19.50 8.99
N SER A 571 -15.14 18.66 9.56
CA SER A 571 -16.21 17.98 8.86
C SER A 571 -17.53 18.75 8.91
N VAL A 572 -18.21 18.86 7.76
CA VAL A 572 -19.58 19.40 7.65
C VAL A 572 -20.60 18.74 8.56
N THR A 573 -20.39 17.46 8.89
CA THR A 573 -21.33 16.69 9.71
C THR A 573 -21.10 16.86 11.21
N GLY A 574 -19.93 17.38 11.60
CA GLY A 574 -19.46 17.40 12.99
C GLY A 574 -19.00 16.03 13.51
N GLU A 575 -18.95 15.01 12.65
CA GLU A 575 -18.37 13.69 12.90
C GLU A 575 -17.17 13.48 11.97
N PRO A 576 -16.12 12.73 12.37
CA PRO A 576 -15.01 12.44 11.48
C PRO A 576 -15.49 11.73 10.21
N MET A 577 -14.85 12.02 9.09
CA MET A 577 -15.16 11.41 7.79
C MET A 577 -13.91 10.77 7.20
N LEU A 578 -14.12 9.78 6.34
CA LEU A 578 -13.12 9.25 5.42
C LEU A 578 -13.65 9.45 4.00
N ILE A 579 -12.92 10.22 3.19
CA ILE A 579 -13.21 10.41 1.77
C ILE A 579 -12.32 9.44 0.99
N VAL A 580 -12.90 8.76 0.01
CA VAL A 580 -12.23 7.70 -0.75
C VAL A 580 -12.46 7.96 -2.23
N GLY A 581 -11.37 8.13 -2.98
CA GLY A 581 -11.35 8.11 -4.43
C GLY A 581 -11.29 6.66 -4.93
N ASN A 582 -12.07 6.31 -5.96
CA ASN A 582 -12.21 4.95 -6.46
C ASN A 582 -12.10 4.98 -7.99
N GLU A 583 -10.89 4.75 -8.52
CA GLU A 583 -10.51 5.16 -9.87
C GLU A 583 -11.20 4.38 -10.99
N VAL A 584 -11.25 3.05 -10.88
CA VAL A 584 -11.89 2.17 -11.88
C VAL A 584 -13.38 2.47 -11.96
N SER A 585 -14.01 2.70 -10.81
CA SER A 585 -15.44 3.06 -10.77
C SER A 585 -15.72 4.53 -11.11
N GLY A 586 -14.71 5.39 -11.15
CA GLY A 586 -14.88 6.84 -11.32
C GLY A 586 -15.69 7.49 -10.21
N THR A 587 -15.62 6.97 -8.97
CA THR A 587 -16.52 7.40 -7.88
C THR A 587 -15.80 7.91 -6.64
N VAL A 588 -16.45 8.84 -5.95
CA VAL A 588 -16.00 9.34 -4.65
C VAL A 588 -17.01 8.93 -3.59
N ALA A 589 -16.54 8.21 -2.57
CA ALA A 589 -17.34 7.80 -1.42
C ALA A 589 -16.92 8.58 -0.17
N VAL A 590 -17.91 9.00 0.63
CA VAL A 590 -17.69 9.64 1.92
C VAL A 590 -18.29 8.77 3.01
N TYR A 591 -17.45 8.27 3.90
CA TYR A 591 -17.83 7.48 5.06
C TYR A 591 -17.87 8.35 6.31
N GLY A 592 -18.99 8.33 7.04
CA GLY A 592 -19.06 8.88 8.39
C GLY A 592 -18.50 7.88 9.41
N ILE A 593 -17.76 8.38 10.40
CA ILE A 593 -17.06 7.55 11.39
C ILE A 593 -17.65 7.78 12.77
N THR A 594 -18.23 6.73 13.36
CA THR A 594 -18.84 6.76 14.70
C THR A 594 -18.07 5.88 15.68
N GLN A 595 -17.95 6.31 16.94
CA GLN A 595 -17.38 5.48 18.02
C GLN A 595 -18.41 4.45 18.51
N GLN A 596 -17.96 3.22 18.78
CA GLN A 596 -18.80 2.14 19.32
C GLN A 596 -18.78 2.05 20.85
#